data_AF-A0A9E5XFX4-F1
#
_entry.id   AF-A0A9E5XFX4-F1
#
_cell.length_a   1.000
_cell.length_b   1.000
_cell.length_c   1.000
_cell.angle_alpha   90.00
_cell.angle_beta   90.00
_cell.angle_gamma   90.00
#
_symmetry.space_group_name_H-M   'P 1'
#
loop_
_entity.id
_entity.type
_entity.pdbx_description
1 polymer ?
#
loop_
_entity_poly.entity_id
_entity_poly.type
_entity_poly.pdbx_seq_one_letter_code
_entity_poly.pdbx_strand_id
1 'polypeptide(L)'
;MRRLLILIFATMVVACGAPVTTSSTTAPGSFDLNDTDLLTRLGSPPFTDVVWQRTVHDLTVVGSRPHPDPAELELLDAALSDLPEALWEIGAPRSIIRIGSAPEEEHVGNAVAFTSGPDIYLVDRTFEPNRGRTTRLDLARALAHEFAHVAQFRALDPAYIQAALDGDIARVDPADGSDLVISFAGRTGWINESADPLHADWRLEGRAATEYGRTGPAEDMAESVAMLVLGRANWIPPDHGEWVAKWLDTSIRRLAAGNPWIPAGSAEVAADKDLYDKQAADKAAPRATHTEAHYFTLPASAPSHVALGADIERKLLQRGFGGSFTRINDDRLPHYQGSFSRPDGVRFWVELWDFREATGLSSTPAVPILVYVELW
;
A
#
# COMPACT_ATOMS: atom_id res chain seq x y z
N MET A 1 62.84 20.31 -49.32
CA MET A 1 62.47 20.96 -48.04
C MET A 1 61.41 20.06 -47.39
N ARG A 2 61.69 19.14 -46.45
CA ARG A 2 62.21 19.28 -45.07
C ARG A 2 61.43 20.29 -44.21
N ARG A 3 60.49 19.80 -43.38
CA ARG A 3 60.45 19.83 -41.89
C ARG A 3 59.06 19.32 -41.43
N LEU A 4 58.97 18.14 -40.79
CA LEU A 4 59.18 17.78 -39.36
C LEU A 4 57.84 17.90 -38.58
N LEU A 5 57.12 16.81 -38.29
CA LEU A 5 57.21 15.93 -37.11
C LEU A 5 56.92 16.66 -35.78
N ILE A 6 55.80 16.32 -35.12
CA ILE A 6 55.74 16.00 -33.68
C ILE A 6 54.68 14.90 -33.50
N LEU A 7 55.14 13.83 -32.86
CA LEU A 7 54.46 12.65 -32.39
C LEU A 7 54.23 12.86 -30.88
N ILE A 8 53.02 12.62 -30.35
CA ILE A 8 52.84 12.38 -28.92
C ILE A 8 51.98 11.12 -28.74
N PHE A 9 52.63 10.11 -28.17
CA PHE A 9 52.08 8.90 -27.55
C PHE A 9 51.14 9.26 -26.39
N ALA A 10 49.98 8.60 -26.29
CA ALA A 10 49.37 8.27 -25.00
C ALA A 10 48.31 7.17 -25.15
N THR A 11 48.75 5.94 -24.83
CA THR A 11 48.08 4.93 -23.99
C THR A 11 46.62 4.56 -24.24
N MET A 12 46.45 3.28 -24.63
CA MET A 12 45.26 2.46 -24.36
C MET A 12 44.75 2.67 -22.93
N VAL A 13 43.48 3.02 -22.81
CA VAL A 13 42.63 2.50 -21.74
C VAL A 13 41.51 1.77 -22.45
N VAL A 14 41.64 0.44 -22.50
CA VAL A 14 40.51 -0.46 -22.69
C VAL A 14 39.65 -0.26 -21.45
N ALA A 15 38.70 0.66 -21.52
CA ALA A 15 37.59 0.65 -20.60
C ALA A 15 36.73 -0.55 -21.01
N CYS A 16 36.94 -1.68 -20.34
CA CYS A 16 35.96 -2.74 -20.28
C CYS A 16 34.63 -2.08 -19.92
N GLY A 17 33.74 -1.98 -20.90
CA GLY A 17 32.34 -1.71 -20.64
C GLY A 17 31.84 -2.84 -19.76
N ALA A 18 31.74 -2.58 -18.46
CA ALA A 18 30.90 -3.40 -17.60
C ALA A 18 29.52 -3.40 -18.28
N PRO A 19 28.92 -4.57 -18.55
CA PRO A 19 27.56 -4.59 -19.06
C PRO A 19 26.70 -3.89 -18.01
N VAL A 20 26.04 -2.81 -18.42
CA VAL A 20 24.89 -2.30 -17.70
C VAL A 20 23.86 -3.41 -17.81
N THR A 21 23.81 -4.27 -16.80
CA THR A 21 22.81 -5.32 -16.66
C THR A 21 21.46 -4.63 -16.50
N THR A 22 20.80 -4.49 -17.65
CA THR A 22 19.40 -4.79 -17.93
C THR A 22 18.43 -4.56 -16.77
N SER A 23 17.49 -3.64 -17.04
CA SER A 23 16.16 -3.63 -16.45
C SER A 23 15.66 -5.06 -16.23
N SER A 24 15.45 -5.43 -14.97
CA SER A 24 14.77 -6.66 -14.58
C SER A 24 13.31 -6.30 -14.36
N THR A 25 12.59 -6.05 -15.45
CA THR A 25 11.17 -6.37 -15.47
C THR A 25 11.11 -7.89 -15.45
N THR A 26 11.04 -8.50 -14.27
CA THR A 26 10.64 -9.89 -14.13
C THR A 26 9.24 -9.98 -14.69
N ALA A 27 9.15 -10.33 -15.98
CA ALA A 27 7.87 -10.58 -16.62
C ALA A 27 7.17 -11.70 -15.85
N PRO A 28 5.85 -11.60 -15.60
CA PRO A 28 5.12 -12.68 -14.96
C PRO A 28 5.33 -13.98 -15.74
N GLY A 29 5.57 -15.08 -15.02
CA GLY A 29 5.74 -16.40 -15.62
C GLY A 29 4.58 -16.75 -16.53
N SER A 30 4.85 -17.46 -17.63
CA SER A 30 3.87 -17.78 -18.67
C SER A 30 2.94 -18.95 -18.29
N PHE A 31 2.42 -18.96 -17.08
CA PHE A 31 1.51 -20.00 -16.62
C PHE A 31 0.08 -19.67 -17.05
N ASP A 32 -0.67 -20.67 -17.50
CA ASP A 32 -2.09 -20.49 -17.79
C ASP A 32 -2.87 -20.43 -16.46
N LEU A 33 -3.25 -19.21 -16.07
CA LEU A 33 -4.06 -18.96 -14.86
C LEU A 33 -5.52 -19.46 -14.99
N ASN A 34 -5.84 -20.20 -16.06
CA ASN A 34 -7.09 -20.92 -16.23
C ASN A 34 -6.93 -22.45 -16.05
N ASP A 35 -5.70 -22.97 -15.91
CA ASP A 35 -5.46 -24.38 -15.63
C ASP A 35 -5.97 -24.74 -14.23
N THR A 36 -6.95 -25.65 -14.16
CA THR A 36 -7.63 -26.01 -12.91
C THR A 36 -6.74 -26.77 -11.94
N ASP A 37 -5.82 -27.59 -12.45
CA ASP A 37 -4.91 -28.37 -11.62
C ASP A 37 -3.87 -27.43 -10.99
N LEU A 38 -3.33 -26.51 -11.80
CA LEU A 38 -2.42 -25.46 -11.31
C LEU A 38 -3.11 -24.57 -10.28
N LEU A 39 -4.30 -24.06 -10.58
CA LEU A 39 -5.09 -23.22 -9.69
C LEU A 39 -5.34 -23.89 -8.32
N THR A 40 -5.63 -25.19 -8.32
CA THR A 40 -5.80 -25.96 -7.08
C THR A 40 -4.50 -26.01 -6.26
N ARG A 41 -3.33 -26.16 -6.91
CA ARG A 41 -2.03 -26.14 -6.23
C ARG A 41 -1.63 -24.76 -5.70
N LEU A 42 -2.01 -23.71 -6.42
CA LEU A 42 -1.88 -22.32 -5.97
C LEU A 42 -2.89 -21.95 -4.86
N GLY A 43 -3.73 -22.90 -4.43
CA GLY A 43 -4.74 -22.68 -3.40
C GLY A 43 -5.95 -21.87 -3.87
N SER A 44 -6.10 -21.65 -5.18
CA SER A 44 -7.25 -20.97 -5.79
C SER A 44 -8.10 -21.90 -6.66
N PRO A 45 -8.63 -23.01 -6.12
CA PRO A 45 -9.50 -23.89 -6.88
C PRO A 45 -10.72 -23.11 -7.40
N PRO A 46 -11.38 -23.58 -8.47
CA PRO A 46 -12.59 -22.96 -8.97
C PRO A 46 -13.60 -22.73 -7.84
N PHE A 47 -14.05 -21.49 -7.67
CA PHE A 47 -15.07 -21.17 -6.67
C PHE A 47 -16.41 -21.76 -7.14
N THR A 48 -16.82 -22.88 -6.53
CA THR A 48 -17.98 -23.66 -7.01
C THR A 48 -19.33 -23.11 -6.55
N ASP A 49 -19.33 -22.22 -5.56
CA ASP A 49 -20.56 -21.72 -4.93
C ASP A 49 -20.95 -20.31 -5.43
N VAL A 50 -20.56 -19.93 -6.65
CA VAL A 50 -20.93 -18.64 -7.24
C VAL A 50 -22.44 -18.55 -7.43
N VAL A 51 -23.08 -17.64 -6.71
CA VAL A 51 -24.51 -17.31 -6.86
C VAL A 51 -24.69 -15.97 -7.57
N TRP A 52 -23.70 -15.08 -7.47
CA TRP A 52 -23.70 -13.80 -8.16
C TRP A 52 -22.31 -13.41 -8.63
N GLN A 53 -22.29 -12.59 -9.68
CA GLN A 53 -21.10 -12.01 -10.28
C GLN A 53 -21.38 -10.55 -10.64
N ARG A 54 -20.40 -9.68 -10.41
CA ARG A 54 -20.41 -8.27 -10.80
C ARG A 54 -19.06 -7.90 -11.39
N THR A 55 -19.07 -6.87 -12.23
CA THR A 55 -17.83 -6.17 -12.59
C THR A 55 -17.76 -4.94 -11.70
N VAL A 56 -16.64 -4.79 -10.99
CA VAL A 56 -16.34 -3.62 -10.15
C VAL A 56 -15.00 -3.10 -10.62
N HIS A 57 -14.92 -1.80 -10.92
CA HIS A 57 -13.82 -1.25 -11.70
C HIS A 57 -13.63 -2.06 -13.00
N ASP A 58 -12.48 -2.70 -13.18
CA ASP A 58 -12.18 -3.61 -14.30
C ASP A 58 -12.04 -5.09 -13.86
N LEU A 59 -12.45 -5.41 -12.63
CA LEU A 59 -12.32 -6.76 -12.05
C LEU A 59 -13.65 -7.51 -11.98
N THR A 60 -13.55 -8.82 -12.13
CA THR A 60 -14.67 -9.71 -11.83
C THR A 60 -14.73 -9.97 -10.33
N VAL A 61 -15.86 -9.65 -9.72
CA VAL A 61 -16.17 -9.93 -8.32
C VAL A 61 -17.26 -11.00 -8.26
N VAL A 62 -17.00 -12.10 -7.56
CA VAL A 62 -17.94 -13.22 -7.42
C VAL A 62 -18.25 -13.50 -5.95
N GLY A 63 -19.43 -14.06 -5.67
CA GLY A 63 -19.75 -14.51 -4.32
C GLY A 63 -20.94 -15.46 -4.27
N SER A 64 -21.12 -16.07 -3.10
CA SER A 64 -22.19 -17.03 -2.84
C SER A 64 -23.39 -16.38 -2.13
N ARG A 65 -23.33 -16.12 -0.83
CA ARG A 65 -24.37 -15.39 -0.08
C ARG A 65 -23.76 -14.65 1.11
N PRO A 66 -24.44 -13.59 1.61
CA PRO A 66 -25.56 -12.86 1.00
C PRO A 66 -25.21 -12.22 -0.36
N HIS A 67 -26.22 -11.73 -1.07
CA HIS A 67 -25.98 -10.83 -2.21
C HIS A 67 -25.23 -9.59 -1.72
N PRO A 68 -24.36 -8.99 -2.56
CA PRO A 68 -23.51 -7.90 -2.13
C PRO A 68 -24.36 -6.65 -1.90
N ASP A 69 -24.06 -5.92 -0.82
CA ASP A 69 -24.64 -4.60 -0.57
C ASP A 69 -24.12 -3.63 -1.65
N PRO A 70 -24.97 -2.85 -2.35
CA PRO A 70 -24.49 -1.82 -3.28
C PRO A 70 -23.44 -0.88 -2.68
N ALA A 71 -23.57 -0.53 -1.39
CA ALA A 71 -22.59 0.33 -0.72
C ALA A 71 -21.23 -0.37 -0.51
N GLU A 72 -21.20 -1.70 -0.34
CA GLU A 72 -19.97 -2.50 -0.28
C GLU A 72 -19.25 -2.49 -1.63
N LEU A 73 -20.01 -2.62 -2.73
CA LEU A 73 -19.45 -2.58 -4.08
C LEU A 73 -18.93 -1.18 -4.46
N GLU A 74 -19.65 -0.12 -4.06
CA GLU A 74 -19.19 1.27 -4.26
C GLU A 74 -17.91 1.56 -3.45
N LEU A 75 -17.83 1.08 -2.20
CA LEU A 75 -16.62 1.20 -1.39
C LEU A 75 -15.44 0.45 -2.02
N LEU A 76 -15.68 -0.76 -2.53
CA LEU A 76 -14.67 -1.54 -3.23
C LEU A 76 -14.20 -0.84 -4.52
N ASP A 77 -15.11 -0.31 -5.33
CA ASP A 77 -14.78 0.45 -6.54
C ASP A 77 -13.92 1.69 -6.21
N ALA A 78 -14.29 2.41 -5.15
CA ALA A 78 -13.57 3.58 -4.68
C ALA A 78 -12.15 3.23 -4.18
N ALA A 79 -12.00 2.14 -3.42
CA ALA A 79 -10.71 1.67 -2.93
C ALA A 79 -9.81 1.14 -4.06
N LEU A 80 -10.38 0.44 -5.04
CA LEU A 80 -9.67 0.00 -6.25
C LEU A 80 -9.18 1.19 -7.08
N SER A 81 -9.95 2.27 -7.12
CA SER A 81 -9.57 3.52 -7.80
C SER A 81 -8.41 4.27 -7.13
N ASP A 82 -8.07 3.93 -5.87
CA ASP A 82 -6.92 4.50 -5.17
C ASP A 82 -5.60 3.75 -5.45
N LEU A 83 -5.67 2.60 -6.13
CA LEU A 83 -4.48 1.84 -6.49
C LEU A 83 -3.82 2.44 -7.75
N PRO A 84 -2.48 2.62 -7.75
CA PRO A 84 -1.78 3.20 -8.89
C PRO A 84 -1.73 2.25 -10.08
N GLU A 85 -1.78 2.80 -11.30
CA GLU A 85 -1.73 2.06 -12.58
C GLU A 85 -0.59 1.05 -12.65
N ALA A 86 0.62 1.44 -12.21
CA ALA A 86 1.79 0.54 -12.21
C ALA A 86 1.58 -0.74 -11.38
N LEU A 87 0.77 -0.68 -10.31
CA LEU A 87 0.41 -1.87 -9.52
C LEU A 87 -0.66 -2.70 -10.22
N TRP A 88 -1.62 -2.06 -10.90
CA TRP A 88 -2.64 -2.74 -11.70
C TRP A 88 -2.01 -3.60 -12.81
N GLU A 89 -1.03 -3.06 -13.53
CA GLU A 89 -0.40 -3.74 -14.67
C GLU A 89 0.21 -5.11 -14.32
N ILE A 90 0.63 -5.30 -13.07
CA ILE A 90 1.36 -6.49 -12.66
C ILE A 90 0.64 -7.31 -11.58
N GLY A 91 -0.18 -6.66 -10.75
CA GLY A 91 -0.77 -7.21 -9.53
C GLY A 91 -2.28 -7.37 -9.58
N ALA A 92 -2.95 -6.95 -10.67
CA ALA A 92 -4.40 -7.12 -10.77
C ALA A 92 -4.79 -8.60 -10.67
N PRO A 93 -5.70 -9.00 -9.76
CA PRO A 93 -6.12 -10.38 -9.64
C PRO A 93 -6.94 -10.82 -10.85
N ARG A 94 -7.07 -12.13 -11.04
CA ARG A 94 -8.03 -12.71 -11.97
C ARG A 94 -9.45 -12.45 -11.50
N SER A 95 -9.73 -12.63 -10.22
CA SER A 95 -11.02 -12.34 -9.61
C SER A 95 -10.88 -11.94 -8.14
N ILE A 96 -11.85 -11.16 -7.67
CA ILE A 96 -12.09 -10.95 -6.25
C ILE A 96 -13.24 -11.87 -5.82
N ILE A 97 -12.98 -12.73 -4.85
CA ILE A 97 -13.92 -13.75 -4.37
C ILE A 97 -14.42 -13.35 -2.99
N ARG A 98 -15.71 -13.06 -2.89
CA ARG A 98 -16.36 -12.80 -1.61
C ARG A 98 -16.79 -14.12 -0.98
N ILE A 99 -16.27 -14.39 0.21
CA ILE A 99 -16.61 -15.60 0.99
C ILE A 99 -17.40 -15.21 2.24
N GLY A 100 -18.46 -15.96 2.55
CA GLY A 100 -19.22 -15.76 3.77
C GLY A 100 -18.35 -16.03 5.01
N SER A 101 -18.45 -15.20 6.05
CA SER A 101 -17.84 -15.49 7.35
C SER A 101 -18.50 -16.73 7.94
N ALA A 102 -17.73 -17.58 8.61
CA ALA A 102 -18.29 -18.70 9.36
C ALA A 102 -19.35 -18.19 10.37
N PRO A 103 -20.46 -18.91 10.58
CA PRO A 103 -21.51 -18.46 11.47
C PRO A 103 -21.00 -18.36 12.91
N GLU A 104 -21.02 -17.13 13.44
CA GLU A 104 -21.09 -16.74 14.86
C GLU A 104 -20.15 -17.50 15.82
N GLU A 105 -18.88 -17.11 15.92
CA GLU A 105 -18.14 -17.13 17.20
C GLU A 105 -16.77 -16.42 17.16
N GLU A 106 -16.15 -16.29 15.98
CA GLU A 106 -14.92 -15.50 15.85
C GLU A 106 -15.25 -14.09 15.39
N HIS A 107 -15.12 -13.13 16.32
CA HIS A 107 -14.98 -11.72 15.97
C HIS A 107 -13.67 -11.57 15.21
N VAL A 108 -13.67 -11.86 13.92
CA VAL A 108 -12.58 -11.46 13.03
C VAL A 108 -12.62 -9.94 12.99
N GLY A 109 -11.76 -9.32 13.79
CA GLY A 109 -11.58 -7.88 13.82
C GLY A 109 -10.94 -7.45 12.50
N ASN A 110 -11.54 -6.44 11.87
CA ASN A 110 -11.09 -5.76 10.64
C ASN A 110 -11.26 -6.56 9.33
N ALA A 111 -11.35 -5.81 8.23
CA ALA A 111 -11.10 -6.20 6.85
C ALA A 111 -10.14 -7.39 6.73
N VAL A 112 -10.63 -8.58 6.35
CA VAL A 112 -9.75 -9.69 5.99
C VAL A 112 -9.82 -9.86 4.49
N ALA A 113 -8.75 -9.40 3.86
CA ALA A 113 -8.36 -9.78 2.52
C ALA A 113 -7.22 -10.79 2.63
N PHE A 114 -7.15 -11.73 1.70
CA PHE A 114 -5.97 -12.57 1.52
C PHE A 114 -5.90 -13.04 0.07
N THR A 115 -4.69 -13.25 -0.41
CA THR A 115 -4.44 -13.78 -1.76
C THR A 115 -4.27 -15.30 -1.69
N SER A 116 -4.86 -15.99 -2.65
CA SER A 116 -4.43 -17.35 -2.98
C SER A 116 -4.26 -17.45 -4.48
N GLY A 117 -3.03 -17.74 -4.91
CA GLY A 117 -2.71 -17.78 -6.34
C GLY A 117 -3.03 -16.45 -7.03
N PRO A 118 -3.76 -16.47 -8.17
CA PRO A 118 -4.10 -15.26 -8.90
C PRO A 118 -5.37 -14.55 -8.40
N ASP A 119 -6.03 -15.01 -7.34
CA ASP A 119 -7.28 -14.44 -6.85
C ASP A 119 -7.14 -13.84 -5.45
N ILE A 120 -7.95 -12.82 -5.18
CA ILE A 120 -8.03 -12.17 -3.87
C ILE A 120 -9.36 -12.57 -3.23
N TYR A 121 -9.32 -12.98 -1.98
CA TYR A 121 -10.48 -13.37 -1.20
C TYR A 121 -10.82 -12.27 -0.20
N LEU A 122 -12.08 -11.87 -0.16
CA LEU A 122 -12.62 -10.91 0.81
C LEU A 122 -13.63 -11.64 1.71
N VAL A 123 -13.37 -11.64 3.02
CA VAL A 123 -14.26 -12.30 4.00
C VAL A 123 -15.43 -11.37 4.36
N ASP A 124 -16.64 -11.90 4.34
CA ASP A 124 -17.88 -11.18 4.66
C ASP A 124 -17.85 -10.56 6.07
N ARG A 125 -18.61 -9.48 6.28
CA ARG A 125 -18.67 -8.65 7.51
C ARG A 125 -17.37 -7.98 7.94
N THR A 126 -16.29 -8.15 7.17
CA THR A 126 -15.05 -7.42 7.44
C THR A 126 -15.02 -6.03 6.80
N PHE A 127 -15.94 -5.73 5.88
CA PHE A 127 -16.11 -4.42 5.23
C PHE A 127 -17.57 -3.93 5.38
N GLU A 128 -17.87 -3.21 6.46
CA GLU A 128 -19.19 -2.63 6.70
C GLU A 128 -19.11 -1.09 6.69
N PRO A 129 -19.43 -0.42 5.55
CA PRO A 129 -19.37 1.04 5.43
C PRO A 129 -20.15 1.76 6.53
N ASN A 130 -21.27 1.16 6.95
CA ASN A 130 -22.23 1.77 7.88
C ASN A 130 -22.03 1.38 9.36
N ARG A 131 -21.04 0.54 9.70
CA ARG A 131 -20.74 0.16 11.10
C ARG A 131 -19.37 0.62 11.59
N GLY A 132 -18.68 1.45 10.82
CA GLY A 132 -17.46 2.14 11.23
C GLY A 132 -16.27 1.21 11.49
N ARG A 133 -16.21 0.04 10.84
CA ARG A 133 -15.15 -0.94 11.06
C ARG A 133 -14.06 -0.93 10.00
N THR A 134 -14.33 -0.40 8.81
CA THR A 134 -13.33 -0.36 7.73
C THR A 134 -13.55 0.86 6.86
N THR A 135 -12.51 1.67 6.76
CA THR A 135 -12.47 2.86 5.90
C THR A 135 -12.10 2.48 4.47
N ARG A 136 -12.38 3.38 3.52
CA ARG A 136 -11.92 3.25 2.14
C ARG A 136 -10.41 3.07 2.06
N LEU A 137 -9.64 3.83 2.85
CA LEU A 137 -8.18 3.72 2.89
C LEU A 137 -7.70 2.40 3.51
N ASP A 138 -8.41 1.85 4.49
CA ASP A 138 -8.08 0.52 5.03
C ASP A 138 -8.27 -0.57 3.97
N LEU A 139 -9.36 -0.50 3.20
CA LEU A 139 -9.60 -1.43 2.09
C LEU A 139 -8.58 -1.21 0.96
N ALA A 140 -8.27 0.03 0.60
CA ALA A 140 -7.24 0.32 -0.41
C ALA A 140 -5.86 -0.20 0.03
N ARG A 141 -5.52 -0.08 1.32
CA ARG A 141 -4.30 -0.67 1.90
C ARG A 141 -4.28 -2.18 1.73
N ALA A 142 -5.35 -2.85 2.14
CA ALA A 142 -5.48 -4.29 2.06
C ALA A 142 -5.39 -4.75 0.60
N LEU A 143 -6.09 -4.10 -0.33
CA LEU A 143 -6.01 -4.43 -1.75
C LEU A 143 -4.61 -4.18 -2.33
N ALA A 144 -3.94 -3.08 -1.98
CA ALA A 144 -2.57 -2.83 -2.42
C ALA A 144 -1.60 -3.92 -1.96
N HIS A 145 -1.76 -4.36 -0.71
CA HIS A 145 -1.03 -5.48 -0.11
C HIS A 145 -1.30 -6.77 -0.90
N GLU A 146 -2.57 -7.12 -1.14
CA GLU A 146 -2.93 -8.34 -1.86
C GLU A 146 -2.52 -8.32 -3.34
N PHE A 147 -2.58 -7.18 -4.02
CA PHE A 147 -2.06 -7.05 -5.39
C PHE A 147 -0.56 -7.37 -5.46
N ALA A 148 0.20 -7.02 -4.41
CA ALA A 148 1.60 -7.38 -4.32
C ALA A 148 1.77 -8.90 -4.20
N HIS A 149 0.95 -9.58 -3.39
CA HIS A 149 0.96 -11.03 -3.31
C HIS A 149 0.59 -11.71 -4.63
N VAL A 150 -0.41 -11.20 -5.36
CA VAL A 150 -0.73 -11.70 -6.71
C VAL A 150 0.50 -11.60 -7.63
N ALA A 151 1.23 -10.49 -7.57
CA ALA A 151 2.46 -10.33 -8.35
C ALA A 151 3.58 -11.28 -7.90
N GLN A 152 3.68 -11.59 -6.61
CA GLN A 152 4.63 -12.58 -6.09
C GLN A 152 4.31 -14.00 -6.59
N PHE A 153 3.02 -14.39 -6.59
CA PHE A 153 2.57 -15.66 -7.17
C PHE A 153 2.87 -15.75 -8.67
N ARG A 154 2.72 -14.65 -9.41
CA ARG A 154 3.06 -14.59 -10.84
C ARG A 154 4.56 -14.68 -11.12
N ALA A 155 5.40 -14.41 -10.12
CA ALA A 155 6.85 -14.46 -10.21
C ALA A 155 7.46 -15.72 -9.58
N LEU A 156 6.65 -16.76 -9.36
CA LEU A 156 7.14 -18.07 -8.93
C LEU A 156 8.07 -18.68 -9.98
N ASP A 157 9.17 -19.27 -9.51
CA ASP A 157 10.10 -20.01 -10.33
C ASP A 157 9.41 -21.23 -10.98
N PRO A 158 9.61 -21.47 -12.29
CA PRO A 158 9.01 -22.61 -12.97
C PRO A 158 9.37 -23.98 -12.39
N ALA A 159 10.58 -24.16 -11.85
CA ALA A 159 10.96 -25.44 -11.22
C ALA A 159 10.26 -25.61 -9.86
N TYR A 160 10.05 -24.53 -9.11
CA TYR A 160 9.23 -24.56 -7.89
C TYR A 160 7.78 -24.96 -8.19
N ILE A 161 7.18 -24.39 -9.25
CA ILE A 161 5.83 -24.78 -9.69
C ILE A 161 5.80 -26.25 -10.12
N GLN A 162 6.81 -26.71 -10.86
CA GLN A 162 6.88 -28.11 -11.27
C GLN A 162 6.97 -29.06 -10.07
N ALA A 163 7.79 -28.74 -9.07
CA ALA A 163 7.87 -29.52 -7.82
C ALA A 163 6.52 -29.58 -7.09
N ALA A 164 5.74 -28.50 -7.10
CA ALA A 164 4.38 -28.50 -6.53
C ALA A 164 3.41 -29.38 -7.33
N LEU A 165 3.51 -29.40 -8.66
CA LEU A 165 2.71 -30.29 -9.52
C LEU A 165 3.08 -31.77 -9.33
N ASP A 166 4.37 -32.06 -9.14
CA ASP A 166 4.89 -33.40 -8.87
C ASP A 166 4.54 -33.90 -7.45
N GLY A 167 4.08 -33.00 -6.58
CA GLY A 167 3.61 -33.31 -5.22
C GLY A 167 4.71 -33.26 -4.15
N ASP A 168 5.88 -32.72 -4.48
CA ASP A 168 7.00 -32.55 -3.56
C ASP A 168 6.75 -31.38 -2.58
N ILE A 169 5.87 -30.44 -2.95
CA ILE A 169 5.45 -29.32 -2.12
C ILE A 169 3.97 -29.47 -1.77
N ALA A 170 3.65 -29.44 -0.47
CA ALA A 170 2.27 -29.59 0.00
C ALA A 170 1.38 -28.36 -0.32
N ARG A 171 1.96 -27.17 -0.26
CA ARG A 171 1.29 -25.89 -0.53
C ARG A 171 2.31 -24.90 -1.10
N VAL A 172 1.97 -24.24 -2.20
CA VAL A 172 2.78 -23.19 -2.82
C VAL A 172 2.83 -21.97 -1.90
N ASP A 173 4.04 -21.50 -1.61
CA ASP A 173 4.30 -20.27 -0.85
C ASP A 173 5.24 -19.35 -1.65
N PRO A 174 4.83 -18.10 -1.96
CA PRO A 174 5.73 -17.14 -2.61
C PRO A 174 7.01 -16.83 -1.83
N ALA A 175 7.02 -16.97 -0.50
CA ALA A 175 8.22 -16.81 0.30
C ALA A 175 9.29 -17.85 -0.02
N ASP A 176 8.88 -19.04 -0.47
CA ASP A 176 9.79 -20.14 -0.82
C ASP A 176 10.25 -20.06 -2.28
N GLY A 177 9.35 -19.71 -3.19
CA GLY A 177 9.56 -19.94 -4.63
C GLY A 177 9.53 -18.70 -5.53
N SER A 178 9.28 -17.50 -5.02
CA SER A 178 9.13 -16.30 -5.86
C SER A 178 10.46 -15.58 -6.07
N ASP A 179 10.89 -15.45 -7.33
CA ASP A 179 12.08 -14.67 -7.72
C ASP A 179 11.96 -13.21 -7.26
N LEU A 180 10.72 -12.71 -7.24
CA LEU A 180 10.41 -11.35 -6.82
C LEU A 180 10.66 -11.17 -5.31
N VAL A 181 10.18 -12.12 -4.50
CA VAL A 181 10.41 -12.11 -3.05
C VAL A 181 11.89 -12.30 -2.73
N ILE A 182 12.59 -13.21 -3.42
CA ILE A 182 14.03 -13.41 -3.25
C ILE A 182 14.82 -12.14 -3.59
N SER A 183 14.45 -11.45 -4.68
CA SER A 183 15.07 -10.18 -5.06
C SER A 183 14.85 -9.08 -4.03
N PHE A 184 13.63 -8.97 -3.50
CA PHE A 184 13.30 -8.04 -2.43
C PHE A 184 14.09 -8.36 -1.15
N ALA A 185 14.07 -9.62 -0.72
CA ALA A 185 14.75 -10.13 0.46
C ALA A 185 16.25 -9.79 0.43
N GLY A 186 16.91 -10.09 -0.70
CA GLY A 186 18.33 -9.79 -0.91
C GLY A 186 18.67 -8.30 -0.87
N ARG A 187 17.72 -7.42 -1.19
CA ARG A 187 17.91 -5.96 -1.11
C ARG A 187 17.65 -5.41 0.30
N THR A 188 16.75 -6.02 1.06
CA THR A 188 16.23 -5.49 2.32
C THR A 188 16.81 -6.16 3.56
N GLY A 189 17.76 -7.09 3.39
CA GLY A 189 18.54 -7.68 4.48
C GLY A 189 17.90 -8.91 5.11
N TRP A 190 16.93 -9.53 4.43
CA TRP A 190 16.45 -10.86 4.76
C TRP A 190 17.47 -11.92 4.34
N ILE A 191 17.63 -12.94 5.18
CA ILE A 191 18.58 -14.03 4.99
C ILE A 191 17.79 -15.34 5.02
N ASN A 192 17.96 -16.18 3.99
CA ASN A 192 17.44 -17.55 4.00
C ASN A 192 18.45 -18.45 4.72
N GLU A 193 18.03 -19.07 5.82
CA GLU A 193 18.82 -19.99 6.63
C GLU A 193 18.63 -21.45 6.22
N SER A 194 17.63 -21.72 5.37
CA SER A 194 17.39 -23.05 4.83
C SER A 194 18.41 -23.43 3.76
N ALA A 195 18.83 -24.70 3.79
CA ALA A 195 19.61 -25.31 2.72
C ALA A 195 18.73 -26.05 1.68
N ASP A 196 17.43 -26.17 1.95
CA ASP A 196 16.46 -26.77 1.04
C ASP A 196 16.06 -25.76 -0.04
N PRO A 197 16.22 -26.06 -1.34
CA PRO A 197 15.81 -25.16 -2.41
C PRO A 197 14.28 -25.00 -2.56
N LEU A 198 13.47 -25.87 -1.93
CA LEU A 198 12.01 -25.84 -2.00
C LEU A 198 11.36 -25.23 -0.74
N HIS A 199 12.15 -24.93 0.28
CA HIS A 199 11.66 -24.35 1.53
C HIS A 199 12.62 -23.29 2.04
N ALA A 200 12.09 -22.11 2.36
CA ALA A 200 12.86 -21.04 2.93
C ALA A 200 12.64 -20.95 4.45
N ASP A 201 13.70 -20.55 5.16
CA ASP A 201 13.66 -20.19 6.57
C ASP A 201 14.24 -18.80 6.71
N TRP A 202 13.35 -17.80 6.76
CA TRP A 202 13.74 -16.40 6.63
C TRP A 202 14.00 -15.74 7.97
N ARG A 203 15.14 -15.07 8.07
CA ARG A 203 15.49 -14.22 9.21
C ARG A 203 15.81 -12.80 8.77
N LEU A 204 15.31 -11.82 9.54
CA LEU A 204 15.61 -10.40 9.35
C LEU A 204 16.40 -9.86 10.54
N GLU A 205 17.58 -9.30 10.28
CA GLU A 205 18.36 -8.57 11.30
C GLU A 205 17.94 -7.10 11.46
N GLY A 206 17.33 -6.55 10.40
CA GLY A 206 16.93 -5.15 10.33
C GLY A 206 15.48 -4.87 10.76
N ARG A 207 14.94 -3.83 10.16
CA ARG A 207 13.54 -3.42 10.30
C ARG A 207 12.78 -3.82 9.04
N ALA A 208 11.61 -4.43 9.23
CA ALA A 208 10.61 -4.58 8.19
C ALA A 208 9.82 -3.28 8.01
N ALA A 209 8.97 -3.21 6.98
CA ALA A 209 8.03 -2.13 6.72
C ALA A 209 7.03 -1.95 7.88
N THR A 210 6.48 -3.05 8.39
CA THR A 210 5.56 -3.08 9.52
C THR A 210 5.85 -4.28 10.44
N GLU A 211 5.20 -4.35 11.60
CA GLU A 211 5.29 -5.54 12.46
C GLU A 211 4.71 -6.78 11.78
N TYR A 212 3.64 -6.61 10.99
CA TYR A 212 3.08 -7.70 10.20
C TYR A 212 4.06 -8.12 9.10
N GLY A 213 4.68 -7.18 8.38
CA GLY A 213 5.71 -7.49 7.40
C GLY A 213 6.93 -8.26 7.96
N ARG A 214 7.19 -8.19 9.27
CA ARG A 214 8.28 -8.95 9.92
C ARG A 214 8.03 -10.47 9.94
N THR A 215 6.83 -10.95 9.60
CA THR A 215 6.55 -12.40 9.55
C THR A 215 7.30 -13.12 8.43
N GLY A 216 7.67 -12.41 7.35
CA GLY A 216 8.47 -12.95 6.25
C GLY A 216 8.67 -11.94 5.12
N PRO A 217 9.62 -12.17 4.21
CA PRO A 217 9.93 -11.21 3.14
C PRO A 217 8.78 -11.01 2.14
N ALA A 218 7.91 -12.00 1.94
CA ALA A 218 6.71 -11.87 1.12
C ALA A 218 5.75 -10.82 1.71
N GLU A 219 5.50 -10.91 3.01
CA GLU A 219 4.65 -9.98 3.77
C GLU A 219 5.29 -8.59 3.89
N ASP A 220 6.61 -8.53 4.13
CA ASP A 220 7.37 -7.28 4.16
C ASP A 220 7.29 -6.52 2.83
N MET A 221 7.42 -7.24 1.71
CA MET A 221 7.26 -6.68 0.39
C MET A 221 5.83 -6.15 0.16
N ALA A 222 4.81 -6.92 0.50
CA ALA A 222 3.41 -6.53 0.33
C ALA A 222 3.05 -5.31 1.19
N GLU A 223 3.48 -5.29 2.45
CA GLU A 223 3.33 -4.15 3.35
C GLU A 223 4.09 -2.91 2.85
N SER A 224 5.26 -3.08 2.24
CA SER A 224 6.00 -1.98 1.63
C SER A 224 5.20 -1.30 0.52
N VAL A 225 4.58 -2.09 -0.37
CA VAL A 225 3.70 -1.57 -1.43
C VAL A 225 2.53 -0.81 -0.83
N ALA A 226 1.81 -1.43 0.11
CA ALA A 226 0.64 -0.85 0.75
C ALA A 226 0.97 0.49 1.44
N MET A 227 2.08 0.54 2.17
CA MET A 227 2.54 1.76 2.83
C MET A 227 2.93 2.86 1.82
N LEU A 228 3.50 2.52 0.67
CA LEU A 228 3.81 3.51 -0.37
C LEU A 228 2.55 4.05 -1.04
N VAL A 229 1.59 3.18 -1.36
CA VAL A 229 0.29 3.57 -1.96
C VAL A 229 -0.45 4.53 -1.05
N LEU A 230 -0.56 4.21 0.25
CA LEU A 230 -1.13 5.11 1.25
C LEU A 230 -0.33 6.38 1.50
N GLY A 231 0.85 6.52 0.88
CA GLY A 231 1.65 7.69 1.05
C GLY A 231 2.36 7.77 2.40
N ARG A 232 2.68 6.62 2.98
CA ARG A 232 3.41 6.44 4.24
C ARG A 232 4.85 5.99 3.99
N ALA A 233 5.45 6.39 2.87
CA ALA A 233 6.84 6.06 2.49
C ALA A 233 7.88 6.37 3.58
N ASN A 234 7.64 7.39 4.41
CA ASN A 234 8.55 7.79 5.48
C ASN A 234 8.44 6.91 6.76
N TRP A 235 7.52 5.95 6.79
CA TRP A 235 7.31 5.05 7.92
C TRP A 235 8.05 3.73 7.75
N ILE A 236 8.40 3.38 6.51
CA ILE A 236 9.14 2.17 6.16
C ILE A 236 10.63 2.50 5.94
N PRO A 237 11.53 1.50 5.99
CA PRO A 237 12.94 1.73 5.65
C PRO A 237 13.11 2.20 4.19
N PRO A 238 14.09 3.08 3.89
CA PRO A 238 14.26 3.62 2.55
C PRO A 238 14.50 2.57 1.46
N ASP A 239 15.27 1.52 1.77
CA ASP A 239 15.62 0.46 0.80
C ASP A 239 14.39 -0.28 0.29
N HIS A 240 13.38 -0.48 1.13
CA HIS A 240 12.07 -1.06 0.76
C HIS A 240 11.37 -0.20 -0.29
N GLY A 241 11.28 1.11 -0.02
CA GLY A 241 10.65 2.07 -0.93
C GLY A 241 11.36 2.20 -2.28
N GLU A 242 12.70 2.24 -2.26
CA GLU A 242 13.52 2.30 -3.46
C GLU A 242 13.39 1.04 -4.31
N TRP A 243 13.38 -0.14 -3.67
CA TRP A 243 13.20 -1.39 -4.38
C TRP A 243 11.82 -1.46 -5.04
N VAL A 244 10.74 -1.14 -4.32
CA VAL A 244 9.38 -1.19 -4.88
C VAL A 244 9.24 -0.22 -6.05
N ALA A 245 9.74 1.01 -5.91
CA ALA A 245 9.70 1.99 -6.99
C ALA A 245 10.45 1.48 -8.24
N LYS A 246 11.60 0.83 -8.06
CA LYS A 246 12.38 0.24 -9.15
C LYS A 246 11.66 -0.95 -9.80
N TRP A 247 11.09 -1.83 -8.99
CA TRP A 247 10.34 -3.00 -9.47
C TRP A 247 9.13 -2.58 -10.32
N LEU A 248 8.37 -1.60 -9.84
CA LEU A 248 7.19 -1.05 -10.51
C LEU A 248 7.51 -0.06 -11.65
N ASP A 249 8.80 0.13 -11.98
CA ASP A 249 9.31 1.13 -12.94
C ASP A 249 8.64 2.52 -12.80
N THR A 250 8.51 2.99 -11.56
CA THR A 250 7.84 4.23 -11.25
C THR A 250 8.52 4.96 -10.10
N SER A 251 7.91 6.04 -9.63
CA SER A 251 8.43 6.79 -8.48
C SER A 251 7.52 6.61 -7.27
N ILE A 252 8.09 6.64 -6.07
CA ILE A 252 7.34 6.67 -4.80
C ILE A 252 6.24 7.76 -4.82
N ARG A 253 6.53 8.91 -5.43
CA ARG A 253 5.54 10.00 -5.59
C ARG A 253 4.35 9.58 -6.44
N ARG A 254 4.57 8.86 -7.55
CA ARG A 254 3.50 8.39 -8.42
C ARG A 254 2.68 7.28 -7.75
N LEU A 255 3.31 6.41 -6.98
CA LEU A 255 2.61 5.39 -6.19
C LEU A 255 1.66 6.01 -5.16
N ALA A 256 2.07 7.12 -4.54
CA ALA A 256 1.28 7.84 -3.55
C ALA A 256 0.42 8.98 -4.13
N ALA A 257 0.28 9.08 -5.46
CA ALA A 257 -0.48 10.16 -6.06
C ALA A 257 -1.94 10.09 -5.61
N GLY A 258 -2.53 11.22 -5.20
CA GLY A 258 -3.89 11.24 -4.65
C GLY A 258 -4.03 10.73 -3.21
N ASN A 259 -2.96 10.31 -2.53
CA ASN A 259 -3.01 9.86 -1.13
C ASN A 259 -2.39 10.89 -0.15
N PRO A 260 -2.97 11.09 1.04
CA PRO A 260 -2.44 12.03 2.06
C PRO A 260 -1.01 11.74 2.49
N TRP A 261 -0.19 12.79 2.65
CA TRP A 261 1.19 12.63 3.13
C TRP A 261 1.27 12.60 4.64
N ILE A 262 1.93 11.58 5.18
CA ILE A 262 2.10 11.44 6.62
C ILE A 262 3.58 11.69 7.01
N PRO A 263 3.84 12.58 7.99
CA PRO A 263 5.19 12.81 8.49
C PRO A 263 5.85 11.54 9.05
N ALA A 264 7.19 11.48 8.95
CA ALA A 264 7.98 10.38 9.47
C ALA A 264 7.82 10.23 10.99
N GLY A 265 7.75 8.99 11.48
CA GLY A 265 7.66 8.70 12.93
C GLY A 265 6.34 9.11 13.58
N SER A 266 5.31 9.40 12.78
CA SER A 266 3.96 9.60 13.29
C SER A 266 3.33 8.27 13.70
N ALA A 267 2.31 8.31 14.55
CA ALA A 267 1.55 7.13 14.95
C ALA A 267 0.05 7.38 14.74
N GLU A 268 -0.64 6.38 14.19
CA GLU A 268 -2.09 6.41 14.02
C GLU A 268 -2.81 6.41 15.36
N VAL A 269 -3.92 7.14 15.40
CA VAL A 269 -4.79 7.24 16.56
C VAL A 269 -6.16 6.70 16.20
N ALA A 270 -6.57 5.64 16.87
CA ALA A 270 -7.96 5.20 16.87
C ALA A 270 -8.78 6.15 17.75
N ALA A 271 -9.78 6.81 17.18
CA ALA A 271 -10.70 7.68 17.89
C ALA A 271 -12.14 7.20 17.67
N ASP A 272 -12.92 7.09 18.74
CA ASP A 272 -14.34 6.76 18.72
C ASP A 272 -15.23 7.99 18.49
N LYS A 273 -14.61 9.18 18.41
CA LYS A 273 -15.27 10.47 18.24
C LYS A 273 -14.55 11.31 17.21
N ASP A 274 -15.33 12.12 16.51
CA ASP A 274 -14.84 13.14 15.58
C ASP A 274 -13.97 14.17 16.33
N LEU A 275 -12.65 14.18 16.08
CA LEU A 275 -11.69 15.15 16.63
C LEU A 275 -11.28 16.21 15.60
N TYR A 276 -12.26 16.81 14.91
CA TYR A 276 -12.05 17.88 13.90
C TYR A 276 -13.20 18.89 13.91
N ASP A 277 -13.00 20.05 13.28
CA ASP A 277 -14.07 21.03 13.03
C ASP A 277 -15.01 20.50 11.94
N LYS A 278 -16.01 19.73 12.38
CA LYS A 278 -17.03 19.16 11.51
C LYS A 278 -17.79 20.21 10.70
N GLN A 279 -18.07 21.37 11.29
CA GLN A 279 -18.80 22.40 10.58
C GLN A 279 -17.96 22.98 9.43
N ALA A 280 -16.66 23.14 9.64
CA ALA A 280 -15.75 23.58 8.60
C ALA A 280 -15.57 22.52 7.50
N ALA A 281 -15.44 21.24 7.87
CA ALA A 281 -15.39 20.12 6.93
C ALA A 281 -16.67 20.04 6.07
N ASP A 282 -17.85 20.09 6.68
CA ASP A 282 -19.15 20.06 5.99
C ASP A 282 -19.30 21.24 5.00
N LYS A 283 -18.82 22.43 5.40
CA LYS A 283 -18.79 23.61 4.51
C LYS A 283 -17.82 23.45 3.35
N ALA A 284 -16.70 22.75 3.55
CA ALA A 284 -15.72 22.50 2.51
C ALA A 284 -16.25 21.55 1.44
N ALA A 285 -17.20 20.66 1.75
CA ALA A 285 -17.84 19.76 0.79
C ALA A 285 -19.35 19.58 1.07
N PRO A 286 -20.22 20.56 0.76
CA PRO A 286 -21.65 20.53 1.12
C PRO A 286 -22.50 19.42 0.49
N ARG A 287 -21.92 18.63 -0.42
CA ARG A 287 -22.55 17.52 -1.13
C ARG A 287 -21.86 16.18 -0.88
N ALA A 288 -20.86 16.16 0.00
CA ALA A 288 -20.26 14.91 0.41
C ALA A 288 -21.34 14.03 1.04
N THR A 289 -21.40 12.80 0.57
CA THR A 289 -22.30 11.77 1.08
C THR A 289 -21.59 10.89 2.11
N HIS A 290 -20.26 10.91 2.09
CA HIS A 290 -19.40 10.16 2.99
C HIS A 290 -18.36 11.09 3.64
N THR A 291 -17.99 10.74 4.88
CA THR A 291 -16.98 11.44 5.67
C THR A 291 -16.18 10.42 6.45
N GLU A 292 -14.87 10.39 6.23
CA GLU A 292 -13.96 9.47 6.91
C GLU A 292 -12.77 10.26 7.47
N ALA A 293 -12.46 10.06 8.75
CA ALA A 293 -11.42 10.82 9.43
C ALA A 293 -10.28 9.91 9.89
N HIS A 294 -9.05 10.35 9.62
CA HIS A 294 -7.81 9.70 10.02
C HIS A 294 -6.97 10.63 10.88
N TYR A 295 -6.56 10.13 12.04
CA TYR A 295 -5.85 10.90 13.05
C TYR A 295 -4.42 10.38 13.23
N PHE A 296 -3.46 11.30 13.28
CA PHE A 296 -2.06 10.98 13.46
C PHE A 296 -1.46 11.84 14.56
N THR A 297 -0.86 11.20 15.56
CA THR A 297 0.03 11.86 16.50
C THR A 297 1.39 12.04 15.87
N LEU A 298 1.90 13.27 15.87
CA LEU A 298 3.24 13.57 15.37
C LEU A 298 4.29 13.34 16.46
N PRO A 299 5.54 13.00 16.12
CA PRO A 299 6.57 12.80 17.13
C PRO A 299 6.84 14.09 17.89
N ALA A 300 7.21 13.99 19.18
CA ALA A 300 7.52 15.17 20.01
C ALA A 300 8.65 16.04 19.43
N SER A 301 9.56 15.41 18.67
CA SER A 301 10.66 16.07 17.94
C SER A 301 10.22 16.78 16.65
N ALA A 302 8.93 16.75 16.31
CA ALA A 302 8.43 17.44 15.13
C ALA A 302 8.70 18.95 15.24
N PRO A 303 9.00 19.62 14.10
CA PRO A 303 9.21 21.07 14.07
C PRO A 303 8.05 21.88 14.67
N SER A 304 8.24 23.21 14.78
CA SER A 304 7.14 24.10 15.16
C SER A 304 5.96 23.98 14.20
N HIS A 305 4.75 24.23 14.71
CA HIS A 305 3.51 24.14 13.94
C HIS A 305 3.55 24.93 12.62
N VAL A 306 4.18 26.10 12.59
CA VAL A 306 4.34 26.94 11.38
C VAL A 306 5.13 26.21 10.29
N ALA A 307 6.24 25.56 10.65
CA ALA A 307 7.06 24.82 9.70
C ALA A 307 6.33 23.56 9.22
N LEU A 308 5.60 22.89 10.11
CA LEU A 308 4.80 21.71 9.77
C LEU A 308 3.66 22.04 8.81
N GLY A 309 2.90 23.11 9.06
CA GLY A 309 1.79 23.51 8.18
C GLY A 309 2.27 23.76 6.73
N ALA A 310 3.36 24.52 6.57
CA ALA A 310 3.96 24.76 5.26
C ALA A 310 4.50 23.49 4.60
N ASP A 311 5.08 22.57 5.37
CA ASP A 311 5.59 21.30 4.84
C ASP A 311 4.46 20.38 4.38
N ILE A 312 3.40 20.22 5.19
CA ILE A 312 2.24 19.40 4.86
C ILE A 312 1.58 19.92 3.58
N GLU A 313 1.32 21.22 3.48
CA GLU A 313 0.76 21.82 2.26
C GLU A 313 1.61 21.48 1.04
N ARG A 314 2.92 21.77 1.12
CA ARG A 314 3.87 21.47 0.04
C ARG A 314 3.86 19.99 -0.35
N LYS A 315 3.75 19.08 0.63
CA LYS A 315 3.74 17.63 0.40
C LYS A 315 2.46 17.15 -0.24
N LEU A 316 1.31 17.69 0.15
CA LEU A 316 0.02 17.40 -0.49
C LEU A 316 0.02 17.91 -1.94
N LEU A 317 0.51 19.12 -2.18
CA LEU A 317 0.67 19.65 -3.56
C LEU A 317 1.59 18.77 -4.41
N GLN A 318 2.69 18.26 -3.84
CA GLN A 318 3.59 17.31 -4.52
C GLN A 318 2.91 15.99 -4.90
N ARG A 319 1.78 15.66 -4.29
CA ARG A 319 0.98 14.45 -4.58
C ARG A 319 -0.24 14.71 -5.45
N GLY A 320 -0.33 15.91 -6.03
CA GLY A 320 -1.37 16.27 -7.00
C GLY A 320 -2.63 16.86 -6.38
N PHE A 321 -2.62 17.16 -5.07
CA PHE A 321 -3.71 17.90 -4.46
C PHE A 321 -3.62 19.38 -4.84
N GLY A 322 -4.76 20.05 -4.96
CA GLY A 322 -4.87 21.51 -4.96
C GLY A 322 -5.49 22.01 -3.67
N GLY A 323 -4.96 23.06 -3.06
CA GLY A 323 -5.48 23.59 -1.80
C GLY A 323 -4.42 24.39 -1.05
N SER A 324 -4.79 24.86 0.14
CA SER A 324 -3.88 25.58 1.05
C SER A 324 -4.39 25.52 2.49
N PHE A 325 -3.49 25.67 3.45
CA PHE A 325 -3.87 25.91 4.82
C PHE A 325 -4.17 27.39 5.10
N THR A 326 -5.04 27.59 6.08
CA THR A 326 -5.22 28.86 6.79
C THR A 326 -4.87 28.66 8.26
N ARG A 327 -4.04 29.55 8.81
CA ARG A 327 -3.79 29.59 10.25
C ARG A 327 -4.99 30.20 10.96
N ILE A 328 -5.52 29.50 11.95
CA ILE A 328 -6.57 29.98 12.85
C ILE A 328 -5.90 30.46 14.12
N ASN A 329 -6.01 31.75 14.39
CA ASN A 329 -5.48 32.37 15.59
C ASN A 329 -6.53 32.28 16.70
N ASP A 330 -6.64 31.11 17.32
CA ASP A 330 -7.38 30.91 18.57
C ASP A 330 -6.43 31.19 19.75
N ASP A 331 -6.87 32.00 20.71
CA ASP A 331 -6.06 32.42 21.86
C ASP A 331 -5.68 31.24 22.79
N ARG A 332 -6.44 30.14 22.76
CA ARG A 332 -6.22 28.94 23.58
C ARG A 332 -5.39 27.90 22.85
N LEU A 333 -5.64 27.70 21.56
CA LEU A 333 -4.97 26.68 20.74
C LEU A 333 -4.91 27.08 19.26
N PRO A 334 -3.85 27.78 18.81
CA PRO A 334 -3.67 28.07 17.41
C PRO A 334 -3.51 26.76 16.61
N HIS A 335 -4.12 26.70 15.44
CA HIS A 335 -4.08 25.53 14.57
C HIS A 335 -4.09 25.95 13.10
N TYR A 336 -3.80 24.99 12.22
CA TYR A 336 -3.94 25.16 10.78
C TYR A 336 -5.09 24.30 10.29
N GLN A 337 -5.90 24.84 9.38
CA GLN A 337 -6.95 24.07 8.72
C GLN A 337 -7.09 24.46 7.25
N GLY A 338 -7.50 23.53 6.40
CA GLY A 338 -7.58 23.78 4.97
C GLY A 338 -8.31 22.69 4.20
N SER A 339 -8.89 23.09 3.06
CA SER A 339 -9.48 22.15 2.11
C SER A 339 -8.48 21.89 0.98
N PHE A 340 -8.24 20.61 0.72
CA PHE A 340 -7.42 20.10 -0.37
C PHE A 340 -8.29 19.24 -1.27
N SER A 341 -8.11 19.30 -2.58
CA SER A 341 -8.91 18.57 -3.56
C SER A 341 -8.00 17.79 -4.50
N ARG A 342 -8.36 16.54 -4.78
CA ARG A 342 -7.77 15.75 -5.85
C ARG A 342 -8.38 16.15 -7.21
N PRO A 343 -7.71 15.84 -8.33
CA PRO A 343 -8.23 16.12 -9.67
C PRO A 343 -9.54 15.39 -10.02
N ASP A 344 -9.80 14.26 -9.37
CA ASP A 344 -11.03 13.45 -9.53
C ASP A 344 -12.23 13.99 -8.74
N GLY A 345 -12.05 15.05 -7.95
CA GLY A 345 -13.12 15.71 -7.19
C GLY A 345 -13.22 15.30 -5.72
N VAL A 346 -12.49 14.27 -5.27
CA VAL A 346 -12.40 13.90 -3.85
C VAL A 346 -11.77 15.05 -3.07
N ARG A 347 -12.36 15.40 -1.92
CA ARG A 347 -11.88 16.49 -1.06
C ARG A 347 -11.37 15.95 0.26
N PHE A 348 -10.31 16.56 0.75
CA PHE A 348 -9.76 16.34 2.06
C PHE A 348 -9.82 17.64 2.85
N TRP A 349 -10.49 17.62 3.98
CA TRP A 349 -10.33 18.63 5.02
C TRP A 349 -9.18 18.22 5.93
N VAL A 350 -8.21 19.10 6.09
CA VAL A 350 -6.96 18.80 6.80
C VAL A 350 -6.81 19.77 7.96
N GLU A 351 -6.49 19.26 9.14
CA GLU A 351 -6.23 20.06 10.33
C GLU A 351 -4.92 19.67 11.00
N LEU A 352 -4.18 20.65 11.52
CA LEU A 352 -3.00 20.45 12.35
C LEU A 352 -3.19 21.20 13.66
N TRP A 353 -3.37 20.42 14.73
CA TRP A 353 -3.49 20.89 16.10
C TRP A 353 -2.16 20.72 16.83
N ASP A 354 -1.50 21.81 17.22
CA ASP A 354 -0.26 21.74 18.01
C ASP A 354 -0.52 22.04 19.49
N PHE A 355 -0.87 21.01 20.25
CA PHE A 355 -1.20 21.12 21.66
C PHE A 355 -0.03 21.53 22.57
N ARG A 356 1.21 21.56 22.05
CA ARG A 356 2.37 22.09 22.80
C ARG A 356 2.27 23.60 23.03
N GLU A 357 1.50 24.28 22.19
CA GLU A 357 1.25 25.73 22.29
C GLU A 357 -0.04 26.07 23.05
N ALA A 358 -0.75 25.04 23.55
CA ALA A 358 -1.97 25.24 24.31
C ALA A 358 -1.71 26.02 25.60
N THR A 359 -2.54 27.03 25.86
CA THR A 359 -2.52 27.75 27.15
C THR A 359 -3.85 27.56 27.88
N GLY A 360 -3.79 27.32 29.20
CA GLY A 360 -4.98 27.22 30.05
C GLY A 360 -5.82 25.96 29.88
N LEU A 361 -5.31 24.90 29.23
CA LEU A 361 -5.96 23.59 29.15
C LEU A 361 -5.35 22.62 30.18
N SER A 362 -6.18 21.95 30.98
CA SER A 362 -5.75 21.09 32.09
C SER A 362 -5.36 19.66 31.67
N SER A 363 -5.72 19.25 30.46
CA SER A 363 -5.41 17.94 29.89
C SER A 363 -5.40 18.03 28.36
N THR A 364 -4.21 18.13 27.78
CA THR A 364 -4.03 18.09 26.32
C THR A 364 -3.01 17.03 25.96
N PRO A 365 -3.08 16.47 24.72
CA PRO A 365 -1.98 15.71 24.17
C PRO A 365 -0.67 16.52 24.27
N ALA A 366 0.44 15.87 24.62
CA ALA A 366 1.75 16.53 24.69
C ALA A 366 2.41 16.70 23.31
N VAL A 367 1.70 16.35 22.24
CA VAL A 367 2.20 16.26 20.87
C VAL A 367 1.19 16.85 19.88
N PRO A 368 1.63 17.27 18.68
CA PRO A 368 0.71 17.70 17.64
C PRO A 368 -0.14 16.55 17.11
N ILE A 369 -1.36 16.86 16.69
CA ILE A 369 -2.26 15.94 16.00
C ILE A 369 -2.53 16.48 14.60
N LEU A 370 -2.30 15.64 13.59
CA LEU A 370 -2.65 15.86 12.19
C LEU A 370 -3.89 15.06 11.86
N VAL A 371 -4.87 15.71 11.26
CA VAL A 371 -6.16 15.12 10.89
C VAL A 371 -6.35 15.24 9.38
N TYR A 372 -6.72 14.13 8.76
CA TYR A 372 -7.20 14.08 7.38
C TYR A 372 -8.63 13.60 7.39
N VAL A 373 -9.56 14.42 6.89
CA VAL A 373 -10.97 14.07 6.75
C VAL A 373 -11.27 14.01 5.27
N GLU A 374 -11.46 12.82 4.74
CA GLU A 374 -11.83 12.60 3.36
C GLU A 374 -13.35 12.78 3.19
N LEU A 375 -13.77 13.46 2.12
CA LEU A 375 -15.13 13.93 1.84
C LEU A 375 -15.48 13.68 0.35
N TRP A 376 -16.50 12.84 0.07
CA TRP A 376 -16.95 12.49 -1.29
C TRP A 376 -18.44 12.19 -1.42
#